data_AF-A0A367LPW2-F1
#
_entry.id   AF-A0A367LPW2-F1
#
_cell.length_a   1.000
_cell.length_b   1.000
_cell.length_c   1.000
_cell.angle_alpha   90.00
_cell.angle_beta   90.00
_cell.angle_gamma   90.00
#
_symmetry.space_group_name_H-M   'P 1'
#
loop_
_entity.id
_entity.type
_entity.pdbx_description
1 polymer ?
#
loop_
_entity_poly.entity_id
_entity_poly.type
_entity_poly.pdbx_seq_one_letter_code
_entity_poly.pdbx_strand_id
1 'polypeptide(L)'
;MKLSLLPYAAVAALSGLVQAAPSPGRLSVPLREDRAAAVAENRTEADDGVAFLLNKRGNKCGHSSFEDRGSEASPYASDCEMLAHNIASGGDWTVTHGVHRTLAQYGTCAFGAEGGGPWYTWVGNEDIRDLIRDSINKFKRPDGKVGSRGWMKCSGNSGGGRILWGIYHT
;
A
#
# COMPACT_ATOMS: atom_id res chain seq x y z
N MET A 1 11.23 69.29 16.48
CA MET A 1 12.72 69.25 16.38
C MET A 1 13.17 68.07 17.23
N LYS A 2 13.88 67.03 16.79
CA LYS A 2 14.65 66.72 15.57
C LYS A 2 14.51 65.22 15.26
N LEU A 3 14.48 64.88 13.97
CA LEU A 3 14.68 63.54 13.39
C LEU A 3 16.16 63.10 13.48
N SER A 4 16.40 61.78 13.53
CA SER A 4 17.63 61.13 13.00
C SER A 4 17.34 59.62 12.86
N LEU A 5 17.05 59.09 11.67
CA LEU A 5 17.94 58.62 10.58
C LEU A 5 18.81 57.39 10.94
N LEU A 6 18.46 56.27 10.30
CA LEU A 6 19.25 55.04 10.15
C LEU A 6 20.46 55.27 9.22
N PRO A 7 21.49 54.38 9.30
CA PRO A 7 22.00 53.81 8.05
C PRO A 7 22.27 52.29 8.07
N TYR A 8 22.31 51.80 6.84
CA TYR A 8 22.55 50.47 6.27
C TYR A 8 23.69 49.59 6.83
N ALA A 9 23.39 48.29 6.85
CA ALA A 9 24.14 47.09 6.47
C ALA A 9 25.69 47.08 6.40
N ALA A 10 26.29 46.05 6.99
CA ALA A 10 27.54 45.44 6.53
C ALA A 10 27.48 43.92 6.72
N VAL A 11 27.50 43.16 5.62
CA VAL A 11 27.65 41.71 5.58
C VAL A 11 29.12 41.40 5.32
N ALA A 12 29.78 40.68 6.24
CA ALA A 12 31.16 40.25 6.08
C ALA A 12 31.23 38.93 5.29
N ALA A 13 32.00 38.93 4.21
CA ALA A 13 32.32 37.76 3.40
C ALA A 13 33.57 37.06 3.97
N LEU A 14 33.51 35.73 4.14
CA LEU A 14 34.67 34.87 4.38
C LEU A 14 34.84 33.94 3.19
N SER A 15 35.96 34.11 2.50
CA SER A 15 36.44 33.26 1.40
C SER A 15 37.18 32.04 1.97
N GLY A 16 36.78 30.84 1.55
CA GLY A 16 37.47 29.59 1.83
C GLY A 16 37.36 28.65 0.63
N LEU A 17 38.52 28.27 0.08
CA LEU A 17 38.69 27.37 -1.06
C LEU A 17 38.28 25.93 -0.71
N VAL A 18 37.43 25.30 -1.54
CA VAL A 18 37.23 23.85 -1.56
C VAL A 18 37.39 23.33 -2.99
N GLN A 19 38.08 22.21 -3.05
CA GLN A 19 38.69 21.49 -4.17
C GLN A 19 37.72 21.14 -5.31
N ALA A 20 38.17 21.29 -6.56
CA ALA A 20 37.43 20.92 -7.76
C ALA A 20 37.27 19.40 -7.87
N ALA A 21 36.03 18.94 -8.01
CA ALA A 21 35.68 17.56 -8.34
C ALA A 21 35.84 17.28 -9.85
N PRO A 22 36.13 16.03 -10.27
CA PRO A 22 36.23 15.66 -11.67
C PRO A 22 34.86 15.70 -12.38
N SER A 23 34.87 16.24 -13.59
CA SER A 23 33.70 16.47 -14.45
C SER A 23 33.07 15.17 -14.95
N PRO A 24 31.73 15.01 -14.92
CA PRO A 24 31.06 13.91 -15.59
C PRO A 24 31.06 14.14 -17.11
N GLY A 25 31.71 13.22 -17.83
CA GLY A 25 31.66 13.16 -19.29
C GLY A 25 30.22 12.99 -19.78
N ARG A 26 29.83 13.83 -20.75
CA ARG A 26 28.59 13.69 -21.50
C ARG A 26 28.68 12.45 -22.39
N LEU A 27 27.86 11.43 -22.12
CA LEU A 27 27.53 10.42 -23.12
C LEU A 27 26.13 10.70 -23.65
N SER A 28 26.06 11.12 -24.91
CA SER A 28 24.84 11.30 -25.69
C SER A 28 24.21 9.94 -26.00
N VAL A 29 23.04 9.66 -25.41
CA VAL A 29 22.20 8.52 -25.81
C VAL A 29 21.30 8.99 -26.97
N PRO A 30 21.30 8.31 -28.13
CA PRO A 30 20.35 8.62 -29.18
C PRO A 30 18.96 8.13 -28.76
N LEU A 31 17.97 9.03 -28.85
CA LEU A 31 16.56 8.65 -28.86
C LEU A 31 16.32 7.86 -30.14
N ARG A 32 15.98 6.58 -30.00
CA ARG A 32 15.39 5.79 -31.07
C ARG A 32 13.97 5.44 -30.66
N GLU A 33 13.03 6.21 -31.19
CA GLU A 33 11.64 5.78 -31.33
C GLU A 33 11.65 4.48 -32.12
N ASP A 34 11.18 3.38 -31.55
CA ASP A 34 10.78 2.22 -32.33
C ASP A 34 9.61 1.51 -31.63
N ARG A 35 8.60 1.26 -32.45
CA ARG A 35 7.24 0.83 -32.14
C ARG A 35 7.20 -0.47 -31.36
N ALA A 36 6.23 -0.57 -30.44
CA ALA A 36 5.84 -1.80 -29.77
C ALA A 36 5.41 -2.86 -30.80
N ALA A 37 6.28 -3.84 -31.04
CA ALA A 37 5.92 -5.12 -31.64
C ALA A 37 5.97 -6.17 -30.52
N ALA A 38 4.85 -6.85 -30.29
CA ALA A 38 4.73 -7.92 -29.31
C ALA A 38 5.72 -9.05 -29.64
N VAL A 39 6.63 -9.35 -28.71
CA VAL A 39 7.52 -10.50 -28.82
C VAL A 39 6.93 -11.62 -27.97
N ALA A 40 6.29 -12.58 -28.64
CA ALA A 40 6.02 -13.89 -28.08
C ALA A 40 7.36 -14.63 -27.97
N GLU A 41 7.84 -14.87 -26.75
CA GLU A 41 9.10 -15.57 -26.53
C GLU A 41 8.82 -17.03 -26.21
N ASN A 42 9.05 -17.87 -27.22
CA ASN A 42 9.20 -19.31 -27.10
C ASN A 42 10.56 -19.61 -26.45
N ARG A 43 10.57 -20.01 -25.18
CA ARG A 43 11.80 -20.45 -24.50
C ARG A 43 11.76 -21.96 -24.28
N THR A 44 12.65 -22.64 -24.99
CA THR A 44 13.03 -24.03 -24.83
C THR A 44 13.57 -24.28 -23.43
N GLU A 45 13.01 -25.30 -22.77
CA GLU A 45 13.34 -25.70 -21.40
C GLU A 45 14.72 -26.38 -21.32
N ALA A 46 15.50 -25.96 -20.32
CA ALA A 46 16.62 -26.73 -19.79
C ALA A 46 16.48 -26.80 -18.26
N ASP A 47 16.12 -28.01 -17.85
CA ASP A 47 16.16 -28.70 -16.56
C ASP A 47 17.12 -28.16 -15.47
N ASP A 48 16.56 -27.76 -14.33
CA ASP A 48 17.15 -28.00 -13.00
C ASP A 48 16.03 -28.08 -11.94
N GLY A 49 15.82 -29.29 -11.40
CA GLY A 49 14.58 -29.76 -10.77
C GLY A 49 14.25 -29.25 -9.37
N VAL A 50 14.00 -27.94 -9.22
CA VAL A 50 13.15 -27.42 -8.13
C VAL A 50 12.09 -26.54 -8.79
N ALA A 51 10.91 -27.13 -9.04
CA ALA A 51 9.75 -26.37 -9.45
C ALA A 51 9.45 -25.33 -8.34
N PHE A 52 9.81 -24.07 -8.58
CA PHE A 52 9.20 -22.95 -7.88
C PHE A 52 7.70 -23.03 -8.21
N LEU A 53 6.96 -23.75 -7.37
CA LEU A 53 5.51 -23.81 -7.47
C LEU A 53 5.02 -22.38 -7.20
N LEU A 54 4.70 -21.66 -8.27
CA LEU A 54 4.00 -20.38 -8.17
C LEU A 54 2.64 -20.69 -7.57
N ASN A 55 2.50 -20.48 -6.26
CA ASN A 55 1.22 -20.65 -5.62
C ASN A 55 0.31 -19.49 -6.04
N LYS A 56 -0.91 -19.81 -6.48
CA LYS A 56 -1.89 -18.78 -6.79
C LYS A 56 -2.16 -17.99 -5.51
N ARG A 57 -1.98 -16.66 -5.58
CA ARG A 57 -2.35 -15.75 -4.49
C ARG A 57 -3.80 -15.99 -4.08
N GLY A 58 -4.06 -16.07 -2.78
CA GLY A 58 -5.39 -16.20 -2.18
C GLY A 58 -6.22 -14.92 -2.29
N ASN A 59 -6.21 -14.27 -3.46
CA ASN A 59 -6.92 -13.04 -3.72
C ASN A 59 -8.28 -13.39 -4.37
N LYS A 60 -9.37 -12.93 -3.77
CA LYS A 60 -10.76 -13.21 -4.17
C LYS A 60 -11.49 -11.96 -4.61
N CYS A 61 -10.85 -10.80 -4.48
CA CYS A 61 -11.41 -9.50 -4.74
C CYS A 61 -10.67 -8.75 -5.86
N GLY A 62 -11.27 -7.67 -6.33
CA GLY A 62 -10.69 -6.76 -7.31
C GLY A 62 -10.07 -5.52 -6.64
N HIS A 63 -9.94 -4.45 -7.42
CA HIS A 63 -9.50 -3.16 -6.91
C HIS A 63 -10.37 -2.65 -5.76
N SER A 64 -9.73 -1.98 -4.82
CA SER A 64 -10.36 -1.34 -3.68
C SER A 64 -10.28 0.18 -3.76
N SER A 65 -11.32 0.84 -3.23
CA SER A 65 -11.22 2.24 -2.81
C SER A 65 -10.47 2.34 -1.47
N PHE A 66 -10.05 3.56 -1.11
CA PHE A 66 -9.38 3.84 0.15
C PHE A 66 -9.82 5.20 0.68
N GLU A 67 -10.30 5.23 1.92
CA GLU A 67 -10.62 6.45 2.67
C GLU A 67 -9.80 6.45 3.96
N ASP A 68 -9.14 7.57 4.24
CA ASP A 68 -8.42 7.77 5.50
C ASP A 68 -9.43 7.94 6.64
N ARG A 69 -9.27 7.14 7.69
CA ARG A 69 -10.06 7.17 8.94
C ARG A 69 -9.15 7.16 10.17
N GLY A 70 -7.90 7.55 10.00
CA GLY A 70 -6.91 7.61 11.06
C GLY A 70 -7.33 8.59 12.16
N SER A 71 -7.18 8.17 13.41
CA SER A 71 -7.45 8.98 14.59
C SER A 71 -6.60 8.51 15.77
N GLU A 72 -6.65 9.20 16.90
CA GLU A 72 -5.99 8.73 18.12
C GLU A 72 -6.52 7.39 18.63
N ALA A 73 -7.74 7.02 18.25
CA ALA A 73 -8.33 5.72 18.58
C ALA A 73 -8.00 4.63 17.54
N SER A 74 -7.15 4.91 16.55
CA SER A 74 -6.73 3.92 15.54
C SER A 74 -5.68 2.94 16.07
N PRO A 75 -5.59 1.74 15.49
CA PRO A 75 -4.57 0.76 15.86
C PRO A 75 -3.17 1.20 15.44
N TYR A 76 -2.15 0.58 16.05
CA TYR A 76 -0.78 0.73 15.62
C TYR A 76 -0.54 0.03 14.28
N ALA A 77 0.13 0.72 13.36
CA ALA A 77 0.49 0.15 12.06
C ALA A 77 1.36 -1.11 12.19
N SER A 78 2.23 -1.18 13.19
CA SER A 78 3.05 -2.37 13.49
C SER A 78 2.21 -3.61 13.82
N ASP A 79 1.10 -3.43 14.55
CA ASP A 79 0.20 -4.54 14.85
C ASP A 79 -0.55 -5.00 13.60
N CYS A 80 -0.91 -4.07 12.72
CA CYS A 80 -1.51 -4.39 11.43
C CYS A 80 -0.51 -5.10 10.50
N GLU A 81 0.76 -4.70 10.47
CA GLU A 81 1.82 -5.42 9.74
C GLU A 81 1.95 -6.86 10.25
N MET A 82 1.94 -7.05 11.57
CA MET A 82 1.99 -8.38 12.17
C MET A 82 0.72 -9.20 11.88
N LEU A 83 -0.46 -8.58 11.90
CA LEU A 83 -1.70 -9.22 11.45
C LEU A 83 -1.58 -9.77 10.03
N ALA A 84 -1.11 -8.92 9.10
CA ALA A 84 -0.89 -9.30 7.71
C ALA A 84 0.17 -10.40 7.54
N HIS A 85 1.19 -10.42 8.40
CA HIS A 85 2.18 -11.49 8.45
C HIS A 85 1.56 -12.81 8.94
N ASN A 86 0.76 -12.78 10.00
CA ASN A 86 0.19 -13.98 10.62
C ASN A 86 -0.78 -14.74 9.70
N ILE A 87 -1.41 -14.06 8.75
CA ILE A 87 -2.31 -14.68 7.76
C ILE A 87 -1.60 -14.96 6.42
N ALA A 88 -0.28 -14.85 6.33
CA ALA A 88 0.46 -15.05 5.08
C ALA A 88 0.36 -16.49 4.54
N SER A 89 0.18 -17.48 5.43
CA SER A 89 0.05 -18.89 5.02
C SER A 89 -1.33 -19.25 4.45
N GLY A 90 -2.32 -18.36 4.55
CA GLY A 90 -3.66 -18.57 4.02
C GLY A 90 -4.77 -18.04 4.91
N GLY A 91 -6.00 -18.29 4.47
CA GLY A 91 -7.22 -17.81 5.12
C GLY A 91 -8.24 -17.39 4.06
N ASP A 92 -9.47 -17.85 4.22
CA ASP A 92 -10.60 -17.47 3.39
C ASP A 92 -11.78 -17.18 4.32
N TRP A 93 -12.35 -15.98 4.21
CA TRP A 93 -13.43 -15.50 5.04
C TRP A 93 -14.70 -15.34 4.23
N THR A 94 -15.81 -15.83 4.77
CA THR A 94 -17.13 -15.60 4.19
C THR A 94 -17.75 -14.36 4.81
N VAL A 95 -18.09 -13.39 3.97
CA VAL A 95 -18.70 -12.12 4.35
C VAL A 95 -20.15 -12.11 3.87
N THR A 96 -21.07 -11.77 4.78
CA THR A 96 -22.52 -11.78 4.56
C THR A 96 -23.09 -10.36 4.60
N HIS A 97 -24.30 -10.18 4.08
CA HIS A 97 -25.02 -8.90 4.12
C HIS A 97 -25.34 -8.43 5.54
N GLY A 98 -25.30 -7.11 5.75
CA GLY A 98 -26.01 -6.43 6.84
C GLY A 98 -25.38 -6.53 8.22
N VAL A 99 -24.20 -7.16 8.35
CA VAL A 99 -23.45 -7.18 9.60
C VAL A 99 -21.95 -7.06 9.33
N HIS A 100 -21.33 -6.02 9.90
CA HIS A 100 -19.89 -5.90 9.95
C HIS A 100 -19.29 -6.96 10.90
N ARG A 101 -18.32 -7.73 10.41
CA ARG A 101 -17.65 -8.79 11.17
C ARG A 101 -16.15 -8.55 11.18
N THR A 102 -15.51 -8.76 12.32
CA THR A 102 -14.05 -8.92 12.40
C THR A 102 -13.67 -10.20 11.66
N LEU A 103 -12.78 -10.09 10.67
CA LEU A 103 -12.26 -11.22 9.92
C LEU A 103 -10.94 -11.69 10.52
N ALA A 104 -10.04 -10.75 10.80
CA ALA A 104 -8.73 -11.03 11.36
C ALA A 104 -8.36 -9.95 12.39
N GLN A 105 -7.65 -10.34 13.45
CA GLN A 105 -7.17 -9.41 14.47
C GLN A 105 -5.84 -9.84 15.06
N TYR A 106 -5.01 -8.87 15.45
CA TYR A 106 -3.78 -9.07 16.19
C TYR A 106 -3.39 -7.76 16.90
N GLY A 107 -2.96 -7.85 18.16
CA GLY A 107 -2.63 -6.67 18.96
C GLY A 107 -3.80 -5.69 19.01
N THR A 108 -3.53 -4.43 18.71
CA THR A 108 -4.56 -3.38 18.59
C THR A 108 -5.32 -3.42 17.27
N CYS A 109 -4.83 -4.13 16.25
CA CYS A 109 -5.36 -4.08 14.90
C CYS A 109 -6.44 -5.13 14.64
N ALA A 110 -7.60 -4.68 14.14
CA ALA A 110 -8.64 -5.52 13.57
C ALA A 110 -8.93 -5.13 12.11
N PHE A 111 -9.14 -6.13 11.28
CA PHE A 111 -9.70 -5.98 9.94
C PHE A 111 -11.09 -6.60 9.92
N GLY A 112 -12.08 -5.82 9.48
CA GLY A 112 -13.45 -6.29 9.37
C GLY A 112 -14.11 -5.91 8.06
N ALA A 113 -15.19 -6.61 7.72
CA ALA A 113 -15.93 -6.40 6.50
C ALA A 113 -17.42 -6.68 6.65
N GLU A 114 -18.20 -6.11 5.73
CA GLU A 114 -19.64 -6.28 5.58
C GLU A 114 -20.00 -6.44 4.09
N GLY A 115 -20.86 -7.39 3.76
CA GLY A 115 -21.35 -7.60 2.40
C GLY A 115 -22.43 -6.58 2.06
N GLY A 116 -22.40 -6.03 0.84
CA GLY A 116 -23.39 -5.06 0.37
C GLY A 116 -24.56 -5.65 -0.43
N GLY A 117 -24.64 -6.97 -0.58
CA GLY A 117 -25.71 -7.66 -1.32
C GLY A 117 -26.14 -8.96 -0.65
N PRO A 118 -27.24 -9.60 -1.08
CA PRO A 118 -27.85 -10.74 -0.39
C PRO A 118 -27.02 -12.03 -0.42
N TRP A 119 -25.93 -12.04 -1.19
CA TRP A 119 -25.08 -13.20 -1.45
C TRP A 119 -23.84 -13.20 -0.56
N TYR A 120 -23.28 -14.39 -0.35
CA TYR A 120 -22.00 -14.57 0.31
C TYR A 120 -20.87 -14.13 -0.61
N THR A 121 -19.91 -13.43 -0.03
CA THR A 121 -18.67 -13.03 -0.69
C THR A 121 -17.47 -13.61 0.03
N TRP A 122 -16.41 -13.89 -0.71
CA TRP A 122 -15.16 -14.37 -0.14
C TRP A 122 -14.13 -13.27 -0.13
N VAL A 123 -13.48 -13.11 1.01
CA VAL A 123 -12.27 -12.32 1.17
C VAL A 123 -11.18 -13.32 1.48
N GLY A 124 -10.10 -13.33 0.71
CA GLY A 124 -8.95 -14.17 0.99
C GLY A 124 -7.84 -13.42 1.71
N ASN A 125 -6.83 -14.15 2.14
CA ASN A 125 -5.76 -13.60 2.96
C ASN A 125 -4.95 -12.53 2.23
N GLU A 126 -4.66 -12.72 0.94
CA GLU A 126 -3.95 -11.71 0.15
C GLU A 126 -4.76 -10.43 0.00
N ASP A 127 -6.10 -10.50 -0.05
CA ASP A 127 -6.95 -9.30 -0.06
C ASP A 127 -6.73 -8.46 1.21
N ILE A 128 -6.80 -9.09 2.38
CA ILE A 128 -6.60 -8.40 3.67
C ILE A 128 -5.17 -7.85 3.78
N ARG A 129 -4.17 -8.64 3.39
CA ARG A 129 -2.74 -8.24 3.44
C ARG A 129 -2.44 -7.05 2.55
N ASP A 130 -2.93 -7.09 1.31
CA ASP A 130 -2.73 -6.00 0.35
C ASP A 130 -3.43 -4.72 0.83
N LEU A 131 -4.66 -4.81 1.35
CA LEU A 131 -5.38 -3.66 1.92
C LEU A 131 -4.66 -3.06 3.13
N ILE A 132 -4.18 -3.88 4.07
CA ILE A 132 -3.41 -3.40 5.22
C ILE A 132 -2.14 -2.66 4.77
N ARG A 133 -1.34 -3.30 3.90
CA ARG A 133 -0.10 -2.70 3.38
C ARG A 133 -0.38 -1.38 2.69
N ASP A 134 -1.40 -1.34 1.83
CA ASP A 134 -1.73 -0.15 1.06
C ASP A 134 -2.30 0.96 1.95
N SER A 135 -3.09 0.64 2.97
CA SER A 135 -3.56 1.61 3.98
C SER A 135 -2.41 2.19 4.79
N ILE A 136 -1.43 1.38 5.22
CA ILE A 136 -0.24 1.87 5.92
C ILE A 136 0.57 2.80 5.03
N ASN A 137 0.84 2.40 3.79
CA ASN A 137 1.60 3.19 2.83
C ASN A 137 0.94 4.54 2.52
N LYS A 138 -0.39 4.58 2.51
CA LYS A 138 -1.16 5.80 2.20
C LYS A 138 -1.42 6.70 3.41
N PHE A 139 -1.68 6.10 4.58
CA PHE A 139 -2.32 6.81 5.70
C PHE A 139 -1.66 6.58 7.06
N LYS A 140 -0.47 5.94 7.14
CA LYS A 140 0.25 5.86 8.41
C LYS A 140 0.54 7.27 8.93
N ARG A 141 0.08 7.55 10.14
CA ARG A 141 0.22 8.84 10.80
C ARG A 141 1.59 8.95 11.50
N PRO A 142 2.07 10.17 11.82
CA PRO A 142 3.35 10.35 12.52
C PRO A 142 3.44 9.69 13.89
N ASP A 143 2.31 9.45 14.56
CA ASP A 143 2.20 8.73 15.84
C ASP A 143 2.27 7.20 15.69
N GLY A 144 2.44 6.70 14.46
CA GLY A 144 2.52 5.27 14.15
C GLY A 144 1.17 4.57 14.00
N LYS A 145 0.05 5.29 14.08
CA LYS A 145 -1.30 4.71 13.95
C LYS A 145 -1.78 4.72 12.50
N VAL A 146 -2.72 3.83 12.19
CA VAL A 146 -3.37 3.74 10.87
C VAL A 146 -4.84 3.37 11.03
N GLY A 147 -5.72 4.08 10.35
CA GLY A 147 -7.14 3.75 10.26
C GLY A 147 -7.60 4.01 8.84
N SER A 148 -8.31 3.06 8.25
CA SER A 148 -8.77 3.20 6.87
C SER A 148 -9.99 2.34 6.63
N ARG A 149 -10.79 2.73 5.64
CA ARG A 149 -11.91 1.92 5.16
C ARG A 149 -12.02 2.02 3.66
N GLY A 150 -12.84 1.17 3.07
CA GLY A 150 -13.12 1.24 1.66
C GLY A 150 -14.17 0.25 1.23
N TRP A 151 -14.24 0.05 -0.08
CA TRP A 151 -15.04 -0.98 -0.69
C TRP A 151 -14.24 -1.66 -1.79
N MET A 152 -14.53 -2.93 -2.01
CA MET A 152 -14.02 -3.72 -3.12
C MET A 152 -15.09 -4.67 -3.65
N LYS A 153 -14.98 -5.09 -4.91
CA LYS A 153 -15.80 -6.17 -5.46
C LYS A 153 -15.11 -7.49 -5.21
N CYS A 154 -15.84 -8.46 -4.67
CA CYS A 154 -15.33 -9.79 -4.37
C CYS A 154 -16.17 -10.86 -5.08
N SER A 155 -15.50 -11.95 -5.43
CA SER A 155 -16.17 -13.18 -5.86
C SER A 155 -16.97 -13.81 -4.71
N GLY A 156 -17.89 -14.68 -5.05
CA GLY A 156 -18.83 -15.27 -4.09
C GLY A 156 -19.86 -16.16 -4.79
N ASN A 157 -20.86 -16.62 -4.05
CA ASN A 157 -21.97 -17.31 -4.68
C ASN A 157 -22.77 -16.33 -5.56
N SER A 158 -23.35 -16.84 -6.64
CA SER A 158 -24.10 -16.02 -7.61
C SER A 158 -23.31 -14.83 -8.17
N GLY A 159 -21.98 -14.95 -8.29
CA GLY A 159 -21.10 -13.90 -8.83
C GLY A 159 -20.54 -12.93 -7.79
N GLY A 160 -20.87 -13.11 -6.51
CA GLY A 160 -20.36 -12.29 -5.41
C GLY A 160 -20.96 -10.88 -5.36
N GLY A 161 -20.18 -9.89 -4.94
CA GLY A 161 -20.72 -8.57 -4.68
C GLY A 161 -19.70 -7.56 -4.16
N ARG A 162 -20.18 -6.33 -3.94
CA ARG A 162 -19.40 -5.30 -3.26
C ARG A 162 -19.38 -5.57 -1.76
N ILE A 163 -18.23 -5.46 -1.13
CA ILE A 163 -18.11 -5.41 0.33
C ILE A 163 -17.65 -4.02 0.77
N LEU A 164 -17.97 -3.66 2.01
CA LEU A 164 -17.33 -2.59 2.75
C LEU A 164 -16.32 -3.20 3.71
N TRP A 165 -15.15 -2.60 3.87
CA TRP A 165 -14.11 -3.07 4.79
C TRP A 165 -13.54 -1.94 5.63
N GLY A 166 -12.91 -2.27 6.76
CA GLY A 166 -12.24 -1.30 7.61
C GLY A 166 -11.10 -1.89 8.45
N ILE A 167 -10.11 -1.06 8.74
CA ILE A 167 -9.06 -1.26 9.73
C ILE A 167 -9.42 -0.40 10.95
N TYR A 168 -9.62 -1.04 12.09
CA TYR A 168 -10.05 -0.38 13.32
C TYR A 168 -9.37 -1.00 14.55
N HIS A 169 -9.51 -0.31 15.68
CA HIS A 169 -8.94 -0.73 16.95
C HIS A 169 -9.87 -1.72 17.66
N THR A 170 -9.30 -2.78 18.23
CA THR A 170 -10.02 -3.79 19.05
C THR A 170 -10.49 -3.25 20.39
#